data_AF-Q2JK55-F1
#
_entry.id   AF-Q2JK55-F1
#
_cell.length_a   1.000
_cell.length_b   1.000
_cell.length_c   1.000
_cell.angle_alpha   90.00
_cell.angle_beta   90.00
_cell.angle_gamma   90.00
#
_symmetry.space_group_name_H-M   'P 1'
#
loop_
_entity.id
_entity.type
_entity.pdbx_description
1 polymer ?
#
loop_
_entity_poly.entity_id
_entity_poly.type
_entity_poly.pdbx_seq_one_letter_code
_entity_poly.pdbx_strand_id
1 'polypeptide(L)'
;MSDSLDVQAPLPAILADLQKALGSLGLGYLQVQARLSGHRLLLRLEGDPLPEPDALLGSLSPALEQMALTHRQRQVELFGFLANEGIPEWHCEWRYQPQPNPNSPLYRAQRGDEVAIQQVFNYLLRPEGIQARVHFHPKLGLLQVNLQAAEAPDPDWARDFLRRALTRLEWTFLQRLRLSGQKLGSFFPAWSQEFDLKQPAFWQSPQVPLTGRSPISEREISPLDKPPPPSPASQTESPGVS
;
A
#
# COMPACT_ATOMS: atom_id res chain seq x y z
N MET A 1 0.87 -38.89 15.42
CA MET A 1 0.50 -37.70 16.21
C MET A 1 0.09 -36.63 15.21
N SER A 2 -1.19 -36.62 14.86
CA SER A 2 -1.75 -35.74 13.84
C SER A 2 -3.07 -35.24 14.39
N ASP A 3 -3.01 -34.16 15.16
CA ASP A 3 -4.19 -33.46 15.66
C ASP A 3 -4.11 -32.04 15.11
N SER A 4 -4.54 -31.91 13.85
CA SER A 4 -4.80 -30.63 13.21
C SER A 4 -6.30 -30.56 13.08
N LEU A 5 -6.96 -30.14 14.16
CA LEU A 5 -8.38 -29.80 14.20
C LEU A 5 -8.63 -28.57 13.32
N ASP A 6 -8.62 -28.79 12.01
CA ASP A 6 -9.44 -28.02 11.08
C ASP A 6 -10.89 -28.27 11.48
N VAL A 7 -11.44 -27.43 12.35
CA VAL A 7 -12.87 -27.39 12.60
C VAL A 7 -13.51 -26.73 11.39
N GLN A 8 -13.56 -27.45 10.26
CA GLN A 8 -14.52 -27.19 9.20
C GLN A 8 -15.89 -27.34 9.84
N ALA A 9 -16.66 -26.25 9.88
CA ALA A 9 -18.05 -26.35 10.29
C ALA A 9 -18.78 -27.32 9.35
N PRO A 10 -19.65 -28.18 9.87
CA PRO A 10 -20.37 -29.13 9.05
C PRO A 10 -21.26 -28.34 8.08
N LEU A 11 -21.08 -28.56 6.78
CA LEU A 11 -21.93 -28.06 5.70
C LEU A 11 -23.45 -28.10 6.03
N PRO A 12 -23.97 -29.11 6.75
CA PRO A 12 -25.34 -29.11 7.27
C PRO A 12 -25.73 -27.91 8.16
N ALA A 13 -24.84 -27.42 9.02
CA ALA A 13 -25.11 -26.28 9.89
C ALA A 13 -25.20 -24.99 9.07
N ILE A 14 -24.28 -24.81 8.12
CA ILE A 14 -24.29 -23.71 7.15
C ILE A 14 -25.60 -23.70 6.37
N LEU A 15 -26.04 -24.85 5.87
CA LEU A 15 -27.31 -24.99 5.15
C LEU A 15 -28.51 -24.66 6.04
N ALA A 16 -28.53 -25.10 7.29
CA ALA A 16 -29.62 -24.82 8.22
C ALA A 16 -29.74 -23.32 8.50
N ASP A 17 -28.61 -22.63 8.73
CA ASP A 17 -28.59 -21.18 8.94
C ASP A 17 -29.05 -20.42 7.70
N LEU A 18 -28.66 -20.88 6.51
CA LEU A 18 -29.04 -20.26 5.24
C LEU A 18 -30.52 -20.48 4.91
N GLN A 19 -31.04 -21.69 5.14
CA GLN A 19 -32.46 -22.01 4.99
C GLN A 19 -33.31 -21.18 5.96
N LYS A 20 -32.84 -20.99 7.19
CA LYS A 20 -33.49 -20.13 8.19
C LYS A 20 -33.48 -18.66 7.76
N ALA A 21 -32.35 -18.16 7.23
CA ALA A 21 -32.25 -16.81 6.70
C ALA A 21 -33.22 -16.59 5.53
N LEU A 22 -33.24 -17.49 4.55
CA LEU A 22 -34.16 -17.44 3.41
C LEU A 22 -35.63 -17.52 3.84
N GLY A 23 -35.96 -18.39 4.80
CA GLY A 23 -37.30 -18.47 5.38
C GLY A 23 -37.73 -17.16 6.03
N SER A 24 -36.82 -16.48 6.72
CA SER A 24 -37.09 -15.16 7.34
C SER A 24 -37.31 -14.06 6.30
N LEU A 25 -36.82 -14.24 5.08
CA LEU A 25 -36.98 -13.33 3.94
C LEU A 25 -38.22 -13.64 3.07
N GLY A 26 -39.04 -14.62 3.46
CA GLY A 26 -40.17 -15.09 2.64
C GLY A 26 -39.75 -15.92 1.42
N LEU A 27 -38.48 -16.32 1.34
CA LEU A 27 -37.90 -17.12 0.26
C LEU A 27 -37.76 -18.60 0.61
N GLY A 28 -38.56 -19.10 1.57
CA GLY A 28 -38.53 -20.49 2.03
C GLY A 28 -38.98 -21.52 0.97
N TYR A 29 -39.52 -21.06 -0.16
CA TYR A 29 -39.87 -21.90 -1.31
C TYR A 29 -38.65 -22.28 -2.17
N LEU A 30 -37.52 -21.58 -2.02
CA LEU A 30 -36.28 -21.90 -2.74
C LEU A 30 -35.63 -23.15 -2.17
N GLN A 31 -35.30 -24.09 -3.04
CA GLN A 31 -34.45 -25.23 -2.74
C GLN A 31 -33.00 -24.77 -2.73
N VAL A 32 -32.30 -24.99 -1.61
CA VAL A 32 -30.92 -24.58 -1.43
C VAL A 32 -30.03 -25.81 -1.44
N GLN A 33 -29.01 -25.78 -2.29
CA GLN A 33 -27.92 -26.75 -2.26
C GLN A 33 -26.62 -25.99 -2.05
N ALA A 34 -25.78 -26.46 -1.14
CA ALA A 34 -24.50 -25.85 -0.87
C ALA A 34 -23.37 -26.86 -1.11
N ARG A 35 -22.26 -26.38 -1.66
CA ARG A 35 -21.05 -27.17 -1.86
C ARG A 35 -19.84 -26.35 -1.47
N LEU A 36 -18.93 -26.96 -0.72
CA LEU A 36 -17.63 -26.37 -0.44
C LEU A 36 -16.63 -26.74 -1.54
N SER A 37 -15.91 -25.74 -2.04
CA SER A 37 -14.80 -25.90 -2.97
C SER A 37 -13.60 -25.09 -2.44
N GLY A 38 -12.75 -25.72 -1.64
CA GLY A 38 -11.65 -25.06 -0.95
C GLY A 38 -12.14 -24.00 0.05
N HIS A 39 -11.83 -22.73 -0.22
CA HIS A 39 -12.24 -21.56 0.58
C HIS A 39 -13.49 -20.85 0.05
N ARG A 40 -14.19 -21.48 -0.90
CA ARG A 40 -15.40 -20.95 -1.53
C ARG A 40 -16.59 -21.80 -1.18
N LEU A 41 -17.69 -21.15 -0.87
CA LEU A 41 -19.00 -21.77 -0.72
C LEU A 41 -19.81 -21.52 -1.99
N LEU A 42 -20.15 -22.59 -2.70
CA LEU A 42 -21.03 -22.54 -3.86
C LEU A 42 -22.47 -22.78 -3.38
N LEU A 43 -23.38 -21.86 -3.68
CA LEU A 43 -24.79 -21.94 -3.34
C LEU A 43 -25.61 -22.03 -4.62
N ARG A 44 -26.35 -23.11 -4.76
CA ARG A 44 -27.36 -23.31 -5.81
C ARG A 44 -28.72 -23.06 -5.18
N LEU A 45 -29.44 -22.09 -5.73
CA LEU A 45 -30.79 -21.71 -5.35
C LEU A 45 -31.70 -22.07 -6.51
N GLU A 46 -32.66 -22.95 -6.25
CA GLU A 46 -33.59 -23.43 -7.26
C GLU A 46 -35.03 -23.15 -6.86
N GLY A 47 -35.81 -22.54 -7.74
CA GLY A 47 -37.22 -22.26 -7.48
C GLY A 47 -37.82 -21.32 -8.53
N ASP A 48 -39.13 -21.11 -8.41
CA ASP A 48 -39.91 -20.26 -9.31
C ASP A 48 -40.95 -19.49 -8.48
N PRO A 49 -40.96 -18.14 -8.48
CA PRO A 49 -40.07 -17.25 -9.23
C PRO A 49 -38.68 -17.13 -8.60
N LEU A 50 -37.64 -16.92 -9.42
CA LEU A 50 -36.33 -16.57 -8.89
C LEU A 50 -36.31 -15.11 -8.42
N PRO A 51 -35.74 -14.82 -7.24
CA PRO A 51 -35.55 -13.44 -6.79
C PRO A 51 -34.48 -12.73 -7.63
N GLU A 52 -34.56 -11.41 -7.69
CA GLU A 52 -33.50 -10.60 -8.30
C GLU A 52 -32.18 -10.76 -7.51
N PRO A 53 -31.03 -10.92 -8.21
CA PRO A 53 -29.76 -11.26 -7.58
C PRO A 53 -29.28 -10.19 -6.60
N ASP A 54 -29.41 -8.91 -6.93
CA ASP A 54 -28.94 -7.81 -6.07
C ASP A 54 -29.81 -7.65 -4.81
N ALA A 55 -31.13 -7.78 -4.94
CA ALA A 55 -32.08 -7.71 -3.83
C ALA A 55 -31.88 -8.89 -2.86
N LEU A 56 -31.65 -10.08 -3.41
CA LEU A 56 -31.31 -11.27 -2.64
C LEU A 56 -29.97 -11.10 -1.91
N LEU A 57 -28.92 -10.63 -2.60
CA LEU A 57 -27.60 -10.41 -2.03
C LEU A 57 -27.65 -9.41 -0.87
N GLY A 58 -28.36 -8.28 -1.05
CA GLY A 58 -28.55 -7.28 0.00
C GLY A 58 -29.23 -7.87 1.24
N SER A 59 -30.24 -8.72 1.01
CA SER A 59 -31.02 -9.35 2.08
C SER A 59 -30.27 -10.49 2.79
N LEU A 60 -29.44 -11.24 2.06
CA LEU A 60 -28.62 -12.33 2.61
C LEU A 60 -27.29 -11.85 3.21
N SER A 61 -26.84 -10.64 2.90
CA SER A 61 -25.55 -10.09 3.36
C SER A 61 -25.30 -10.28 4.87
N PRO A 62 -26.25 -9.97 5.79
CA PRO A 62 -26.02 -10.17 7.21
C PRO A 62 -25.80 -11.64 7.60
N ALA A 63 -26.49 -12.57 6.95
CA ALA A 63 -26.32 -14.00 7.20
C ALA A 63 -24.97 -14.51 6.65
N LEU A 64 -24.60 -14.08 5.45
CA LEU A 64 -23.31 -14.40 4.83
C LEU A 64 -22.13 -13.82 5.65
N GLU A 65 -22.27 -12.62 6.21
CA GLU A 65 -21.29 -12.03 7.13
C GLU A 65 -21.09 -12.88 8.39
N GLN A 66 -22.19 -13.29 9.05
CA GLN A 66 -22.12 -14.16 10.22
C GLN A 66 -21.48 -15.51 9.90
N MET A 67 -21.79 -16.08 8.73
CA MET A 67 -21.16 -17.30 8.24
C MET A 67 -19.67 -17.13 7.97
N ALA A 68 -19.25 -16.00 7.40
CA ALA A 68 -17.83 -15.69 7.17
C ALA A 68 -17.06 -15.56 8.49
N LEU A 69 -17.67 -14.98 9.51
CA LEU A 69 -17.11 -14.86 10.86
C LEU A 69 -17.01 -16.20 11.57
N THR A 70 -18.04 -17.05 11.45
CA THR A 70 -18.15 -18.32 12.20
C THR A 70 -17.42 -19.47 11.52
N HIS A 71 -17.43 -19.51 10.19
CA HIS A 71 -16.98 -20.68 9.40
C HIS A 71 -15.81 -20.39 8.47
N ARG A 72 -15.23 -19.18 8.54
CA ARG A 72 -14.09 -18.71 7.72
C ARG A 72 -14.32 -18.73 6.21
N GLN A 73 -15.55 -18.93 5.75
CA GLN A 73 -15.90 -18.86 4.33
C GLN A 73 -16.06 -17.40 3.91
N ARG A 74 -15.03 -16.84 3.28
CA ARG A 74 -14.98 -15.41 2.90
C ARG A 74 -15.39 -15.15 1.47
N GLN A 75 -15.72 -16.19 0.72
CA GLN A 75 -16.13 -16.12 -0.67
C GLN A 75 -17.31 -17.06 -0.88
N VAL A 76 -18.41 -16.52 -1.37
CA VAL A 76 -19.65 -17.25 -1.62
C VAL A 76 -20.09 -16.94 -3.05
N GLU A 77 -20.28 -17.98 -3.86
CA GLU A 77 -20.80 -17.85 -5.22
C GLU A 77 -22.25 -18.35 -5.20
N LEU A 78 -23.20 -17.52 -5.61
CA LEU A 78 -24.62 -17.85 -5.67
C LEU A 78 -25.07 -18.02 -7.11
N PHE A 79 -25.84 -19.07 -7.36
CA PHE A 79 -26.38 -19.43 -8.66
C PHE A 79 -27.89 -19.63 -8.55
N GLY A 80 -28.67 -18.89 -9.34
CA GLY A 80 -30.13 -19.06 -9.44
C GLY A 80 -30.51 -19.97 -10.59
N PHE A 81 -31.31 -21.00 -10.34
CA PHE A 81 -31.81 -21.96 -11.33
C PHE A 81 -33.33 -21.99 -11.33
N LEU A 82 -33.94 -21.97 -12.51
CA LEU A 82 -35.34 -22.32 -12.65
C LEU A 82 -35.51 -23.83 -12.43
N ALA A 83 -36.69 -24.23 -11.97
CA ALA A 83 -36.97 -25.63 -11.66
C ALA A 83 -36.74 -26.52 -12.89
N ASN A 84 -35.94 -27.57 -12.73
CA ASN A 84 -35.57 -28.53 -13.79
C ASN A 84 -34.60 -28.00 -14.88
N GLU A 85 -33.93 -26.87 -14.65
CA GLU A 85 -32.89 -26.37 -15.56
C GLU A 85 -31.46 -26.66 -15.07
N GLY A 86 -30.60 -27.04 -16.01
CA GLY A 86 -29.17 -27.30 -15.79
C GLY A 86 -28.28 -26.05 -15.89
N ILE A 87 -28.83 -24.92 -16.33
CA ILE A 87 -28.10 -23.68 -16.57
C ILE A 87 -28.61 -22.62 -15.58
N PRO A 88 -27.73 -21.86 -14.92
CA PRO A 88 -28.17 -20.81 -14.03
C PRO A 88 -28.69 -19.60 -14.83
N GLU A 89 -29.84 -19.07 -14.44
CA GLU A 89 -30.39 -17.79 -14.92
C GLU A 89 -29.46 -16.64 -14.56
N TRP A 90 -28.88 -16.68 -13.35
CA TRP A 90 -27.93 -15.69 -12.89
C TRP A 90 -26.86 -16.28 -11.97
N HIS A 91 -25.73 -15.59 -11.89
CA HIS A 91 -24.63 -15.87 -10.99
C HIS A 91 -24.14 -14.56 -10.35
N CYS A 92 -24.02 -14.56 -9.03
CA CYS A 92 -23.41 -13.44 -8.30
C CYS A 92 -22.39 -13.93 -7.27
N GLU A 93 -21.40 -13.09 -7.03
CA GLU A 93 -20.33 -13.38 -6.08
C GLU A 93 -20.41 -12.44 -4.89
N TRP A 94 -20.41 -13.02 -3.69
CA TRP A 94 -20.25 -12.32 -2.44
C TRP A 94 -18.86 -12.58 -1.87
N ARG A 95 -18.15 -11.51 -1.49
CA ARG A 95 -16.88 -11.60 -0.76
C ARG A 95 -16.99 -10.87 0.55
N TYR A 96 -16.64 -11.55 1.63
CA TYR A 96 -16.57 -10.92 2.94
C TYR A 96 -15.51 -9.82 2.93
N GLN A 97 -15.98 -8.58 2.95
CA GLN A 97 -15.15 -7.43 3.26
C GLN A 97 -15.25 -7.21 4.76
N PRO A 98 -14.18 -7.49 5.54
CA PRO A 98 -14.22 -7.20 6.96
C PRO A 98 -14.56 -5.73 7.12
N GLN A 99 -15.59 -5.43 7.92
CA GLN A 99 -15.85 -4.05 8.27
C GLN A 99 -14.54 -3.45 8.80
N PRO A 100 -14.18 -2.23 8.36
CA PRO A 100 -12.94 -1.62 8.76
C PRO A 100 -12.89 -1.56 10.28
N ASN A 101 -12.06 -2.41 10.89
CA ASN A 101 -11.97 -2.49 12.34
C ASN A 101 -11.43 -1.14 12.83
N PRO A 102 -12.22 -0.35 13.58
CA PRO A 102 -11.82 0.99 13.99
C PRO A 102 -10.56 0.99 14.87
N ASN A 103 -10.25 -0.15 15.49
CA ASN A 103 -9.07 -0.35 16.32
C ASN A 103 -7.88 -0.94 15.56
N SER A 104 -8.04 -1.33 14.29
CA SER A 104 -6.93 -1.85 13.48
C SER A 104 -5.88 -0.77 13.25
N PRO A 105 -4.58 -1.06 13.46
CA PRO A 105 -3.50 -0.13 13.16
C PRO A 105 -3.53 0.36 11.71
N LEU A 106 -3.91 -0.50 10.75
CA LEU A 106 -4.00 -0.10 9.35
C LEU A 106 -5.09 0.95 9.12
N TYR A 107 -6.29 0.72 9.67
CA TYR A 107 -7.41 1.64 9.53
C TYR A 107 -7.15 2.99 10.21
N ARG A 108 -6.58 2.95 11.41
CA ARG A 108 -6.17 4.17 12.14
C ARG A 108 -5.06 4.91 11.39
N ALA A 109 -4.09 4.20 10.83
CA ALA A 109 -3.03 4.81 10.02
C ALA A 109 -3.58 5.48 8.76
N GLN A 110 -4.54 4.86 8.06
CA GLN A 110 -5.21 5.49 6.90
C GLN A 110 -5.88 6.83 7.26
N ARG A 111 -6.29 7.04 8.52
CA ARG A 111 -6.87 8.30 9.01
C ARG A 111 -5.86 9.25 9.66
N GLY A 112 -4.57 8.95 9.59
CA GLY A 112 -3.50 9.82 10.11
C GLY A 112 -3.18 9.65 11.59
N ASP A 113 -3.58 8.55 12.23
CA ASP A 113 -3.19 8.25 13.61
C ASP A 113 -1.70 7.92 13.70
N GLU A 114 -0.92 8.81 14.30
CA GLU A 114 0.55 8.72 14.38
C GLU A 114 1.07 7.39 14.92
N VAL A 115 0.48 6.91 16.03
CA VAL A 115 0.90 5.66 16.68
C VAL A 115 0.64 4.48 15.75
N ALA A 116 -0.52 4.50 15.09
CA ALA A 116 -0.89 3.45 14.16
C ALA A 116 -0.01 3.45 12.90
N ILE A 117 0.37 4.62 12.38
CA ILE A 117 1.30 4.77 11.26
C ILE A 117 2.65 4.16 11.62
N GLN A 118 3.18 4.51 12.79
CA GLN A 118 4.43 3.96 13.29
C GLN A 118 4.37 2.43 13.40
N GLN A 119 3.26 1.89 13.91
CA GLN A 119 3.06 0.43 14.01
C GLN A 119 3.07 -0.23 12.62
N VAL A 120 2.34 0.34 11.65
CA VAL A 120 2.29 -0.19 10.28
C VAL A 120 3.68 -0.13 9.63
N PHE A 121 4.40 0.98 9.74
CA PHE A 121 5.75 1.10 9.16
C PHE A 121 6.73 0.12 9.81
N ASN A 122 6.74 0.02 11.14
CA ASN A 122 7.59 -0.96 11.83
C ASN A 122 7.24 -2.41 11.48
N TYR A 123 5.96 -2.72 11.25
CA TYR A 123 5.56 -4.03 10.76
C TYR A 123 6.15 -4.32 9.37
N LEU A 124 6.08 -3.36 8.45
CA LEU A 124 6.62 -3.49 7.10
C LEU A 124 8.15 -3.49 7.03
N LEU A 125 8.81 -2.80 7.96
CA LEU A 125 10.26 -2.65 8.02
C LEU A 125 10.97 -3.74 8.86
N ARG A 126 10.20 -4.55 9.60
CA ARG A 126 10.72 -5.65 10.42
C ARG A 126 11.64 -6.62 9.65
N PRO A 127 11.34 -7.03 8.40
CA PRO A 127 12.22 -7.93 7.65
C PRO A 127 13.61 -7.33 7.36
N GLU A 128 13.69 -6.00 7.27
CA GLU A 128 14.92 -5.25 6.98
C GLU A 128 15.70 -4.88 8.26
N GLY A 129 15.17 -5.21 9.44
CA GLY A 129 15.77 -4.83 10.72
C GLY A 129 15.77 -3.32 10.97
N ILE A 130 14.89 -2.57 10.30
CA ILE A 130 14.78 -1.11 10.42
C ILE A 130 13.61 -0.75 11.35
N GLN A 131 13.81 0.24 12.20
CA GLN A 131 12.76 0.84 13.03
C GLN A 131 12.40 2.22 12.51
N ALA A 132 11.11 2.48 12.30
CA ALA A 132 10.58 3.80 12.00
C ALA A 132 10.10 4.50 13.28
N ARG A 133 10.46 5.76 13.40
CA ARG A 133 9.80 6.73 14.28
C ARG A 133 9.03 7.72 13.43
N VAL A 134 7.76 7.93 13.75
CA VAL A 134 6.86 8.75 12.93
C VAL A 134 6.30 9.88 13.78
N HIS A 135 6.29 11.09 13.21
CA HIS A 135 5.57 12.23 13.76
C HIS A 135 4.68 12.82 12.68
N PHE A 136 3.40 13.02 12.98
CA PHE A 136 2.46 13.59 12.02
C PHE A 136 1.95 14.94 12.50
N HIS A 137 2.14 15.97 11.67
CA HIS A 137 1.66 17.33 11.91
C HIS A 137 0.43 17.62 11.05
N PRO A 138 -0.80 17.31 11.53
CA PRO A 138 -2.02 17.41 10.72
C PRO A 138 -2.28 18.84 10.23
N LYS A 139 -2.00 19.87 11.04
CA LYS A 139 -2.18 21.28 10.67
C LYS A 139 -1.25 21.73 9.53
N LEU A 140 -0.08 21.12 9.42
CA LEU A 140 0.94 21.45 8.41
C LEU A 140 0.92 20.48 7.23
N GLY A 141 0.10 19.42 7.31
CA GLY A 141 0.10 18.31 6.36
C GLY A 141 1.47 17.64 6.21
N LEU A 142 2.30 17.63 7.27
CA LEU A 142 3.69 17.16 7.24
C LEU A 142 3.82 15.84 8.01
N LEU A 143 4.30 14.80 7.33
CA LEU A 143 4.75 13.56 7.95
C LEU A 143 6.27 13.61 8.10
N GLN A 144 6.77 13.38 9.32
CA GLN A 144 8.19 13.18 9.56
C GLN A 144 8.43 11.70 9.87
N VAL A 145 9.36 11.08 9.16
CA VAL A 145 9.72 9.67 9.33
C VAL A 145 11.23 9.59 9.51
N ASN A 146 11.64 9.09 10.67
CA ASN A 146 13.04 8.80 10.96
C ASN A 146 13.25 7.27 10.97
N LEU A 147 14.07 6.79 10.05
CA LEU A 147 14.41 5.38 9.92
C LEU A 147 15.73 5.11 10.63
N GLN A 148 15.69 4.20 11.60
CA GLN A 148 16.83 3.83 12.43
C GLN A 148 17.19 2.36 12.23
N ALA A 149 18.45 2.08 11.92
CA ALA A 149 18.98 0.72 11.77
C ALA A 149 20.44 0.61 12.21
N ALA A 150 20.99 -0.61 12.21
CA ALA A 150 22.40 -0.85 12.54
C ALA A 150 23.37 -0.03 11.68
N GLU A 151 23.00 0.19 10.41
CA GLU A 151 23.58 1.18 9.53
C GLU A 151 22.47 2.11 9.01
N ALA A 152 22.83 3.33 8.60
CA ALA A 152 21.85 4.25 8.05
C ALA A 152 21.31 3.67 6.72
N PRO A 153 19.99 3.57 6.55
CA PRO A 153 19.42 3.02 5.32
C PRO A 153 19.75 3.91 4.12
N ASP A 154 19.76 3.32 2.93
CA ASP A 154 19.98 4.06 1.69
C ASP A 154 18.84 5.08 1.43
N PRO A 155 19.13 6.35 1.07
CA PRO A 155 18.10 7.37 0.86
C PRO A 155 17.12 7.05 -0.28
N ASP A 156 17.61 6.49 -1.39
CA ASP A 156 16.75 6.19 -2.55
C ASP A 156 15.85 5.00 -2.25
N TRP A 157 16.39 3.96 -1.61
CA TRP A 157 15.59 2.84 -1.09
C TRP A 157 14.51 3.30 -0.11
N ALA A 158 14.85 4.19 0.81
CA ALA A 158 13.92 4.69 1.83
C ALA A 158 12.81 5.54 1.21
N ARG A 159 13.13 6.38 0.22
CA ARG A 159 12.15 7.11 -0.58
C ARG A 159 11.19 6.16 -1.27
N ASP A 160 11.71 5.11 -1.92
CA ASP A 160 10.90 4.12 -2.63
C ASP A 160 10.00 3.30 -1.70
N PHE A 161 10.52 2.91 -0.54
CA PHE A 161 9.73 2.27 0.52
C PHE A 161 8.54 3.16 0.91
N LEU A 162 8.80 4.43 1.25
CA LEU A 162 7.73 5.33 1.69
C LEU A 162 6.74 5.65 0.59
N ARG A 163 7.20 5.85 -0.65
CA ARG A 163 6.31 6.04 -1.79
C ARG A 163 5.32 4.88 -1.90
N ARG A 164 5.81 3.63 -1.89
CA ARG A 164 4.95 2.43 -1.95
C ARG A 164 4.01 2.33 -0.75
N ALA A 165 4.50 2.63 0.46
CA ALA A 165 3.70 2.58 1.67
C ALA A 165 2.56 3.61 1.65
N LEU A 166 2.87 4.86 1.27
CA LEU A 166 1.90 5.95 1.19
C LEU A 166 0.85 5.71 0.09
N THR A 167 1.25 5.17 -1.07
CA THR A 167 0.29 4.78 -2.11
C THR A 167 -0.68 3.70 -1.61
N ARG A 168 -0.18 2.67 -0.90
CA ARG A 168 -1.03 1.60 -0.34
C ARG A 168 -1.96 2.07 0.77
N LEU A 169 -1.57 3.11 1.51
CA LEU A 169 -2.39 3.73 2.52
C LEU A 169 -3.41 4.73 1.94
N GLU A 170 -3.37 4.98 0.62
CA GLU A 170 -4.27 5.89 -0.10
C GLU A 170 -4.31 7.30 0.52
N TRP A 171 -3.17 7.77 0.99
CA TRP A 171 -3.09 9.07 1.65
C TRP A 171 -3.19 10.22 0.65
N THR A 172 -4.35 10.87 0.64
CA THR A 172 -4.64 12.04 -0.21
C THR A 172 -4.53 13.38 0.54
N PHE A 173 -4.46 13.36 1.87
CA PHE A 173 -4.39 14.58 2.71
C PHE A 173 -2.97 15.02 3.07
N LEU A 174 -1.95 14.20 2.78
CA LEU A 174 -0.57 14.50 3.10
C LEU A 174 0.01 15.48 2.06
N GLN A 175 0.62 16.57 2.54
CA GLN A 175 1.20 17.60 1.66
C GLN A 175 2.71 17.47 1.56
N ARG A 176 3.37 17.18 2.68
CA ARG A 176 4.83 17.13 2.75
C ARG A 176 5.31 15.90 3.51
N LEU A 177 6.47 15.43 3.13
CA LEU A 177 7.18 14.32 3.78
C LEU A 177 8.60 14.75 4.10
N ARG A 178 9.01 14.63 5.36
CA ARG A 178 10.42 14.69 5.76
C ARG A 178 10.88 13.29 6.13
N LEU A 179 11.91 12.81 5.45
CA LEU A 179 12.48 11.50 5.63
C LEU A 179 13.94 11.62 6.07
N SER A 180 14.31 10.92 7.13
CA SER A 180 15.70 10.87 7.59
C SER A 180 16.14 9.43 7.85
N GLY A 181 17.41 9.16 7.57
CA GLY A 181 18.07 7.90 7.90
C GLY A 181 19.12 8.10 8.98
N GLN A 182 19.11 7.24 10.00
CA GLN A 182 19.96 7.37 11.16
C GLN A 182 20.53 6.00 11.56
N LYS A 183 21.82 5.98 11.90
CA LYS A 183 22.45 4.82 12.51
C LYS A 183 22.05 4.71 13.99
N LEU A 184 21.80 3.49 14.46
CA LEU A 184 21.45 3.22 15.85
C LEU A 184 22.57 3.74 16.78
N GLY A 185 22.19 4.50 17.80
CA GLY A 185 23.13 5.13 18.74
C GLY A 185 23.75 6.46 18.26
N SER A 186 23.55 6.87 17.01
CA SER A 186 23.96 8.21 16.56
C SER A 186 22.97 9.27 17.04
N PHE A 187 23.44 10.50 17.29
CA PHE A 187 22.58 11.63 17.68
C PHE A 187 21.98 12.38 16.49
N PHE A 188 22.69 12.38 15.35
CA PHE A 188 22.29 13.08 14.14
C PHE A 188 21.94 12.08 13.03
N PRO A 189 20.97 12.40 12.16
CA PRO A 189 20.71 11.60 10.98
C PRO A 189 21.92 11.69 10.02
N ALA A 190 22.23 10.58 9.36
CA ALA A 190 23.24 10.56 8.31
C ALA A 190 22.79 11.37 7.08
N TRP A 191 21.48 11.43 6.85
CA TRP A 191 20.88 12.20 5.78
C TRP A 191 19.43 12.59 6.15
N SER A 192 18.94 13.67 5.56
CA SER A 192 17.55 14.14 5.69
C SER A 192 17.11 14.72 4.35
N GLN A 193 15.93 14.34 3.89
CA GLN A 193 15.32 14.82 2.65
C GLN A 193 13.88 15.25 2.92
N GLU A 194 13.43 16.31 2.24
CA GLU A 194 12.04 16.77 2.31
C GLU A 194 11.43 16.74 0.91
N PHE A 195 10.17 16.31 0.83
CA PHE A 195 9.44 16.13 -0.41
C PHE A 195 8.09 16.81 -0.32
N ASP A 196 7.73 17.52 -1.39
CA ASP A 196 6.38 18.00 -1.62
C ASP A 196 5.60 16.93 -2.39
N LEU A 197 4.57 16.37 -1.74
CA LEU A 197 3.78 15.27 -2.28
C LEU A 197 2.68 15.75 -3.24
N LYS A 198 2.43 17.06 -3.29
CA LYS A 198 1.58 17.66 -4.33
C LYS A 198 2.29 17.75 -5.67
N GLN A 199 3.62 17.62 -5.68
CA GLN A 199 4.39 17.62 -6.91
C GLN A 199 4.52 16.20 -7.47
N PRO A 200 4.27 16.02 -8.78
CA PRO A 200 4.39 14.71 -9.42
C PRO A 200 5.82 14.16 -9.37
N ALA A 201 6.84 15.01 -9.18
CA ALA A 201 8.24 14.63 -9.09
C ALA A 201 8.56 13.64 -7.95
N PHE A 202 7.79 13.64 -6.85
CA PHE A 202 7.93 12.59 -5.83
C PHE A 202 7.39 11.24 -6.31
N TRP A 203 6.30 11.27 -7.06
CA TRP A 203 5.61 10.08 -7.56
C TRP A 203 6.32 9.49 -8.79
N GLN A 204 7.01 10.34 -9.56
CA GLN A 204 7.82 9.96 -10.72
C GLN A 204 9.24 9.61 -10.29
N SER A 205 9.68 8.38 -10.54
CA SER A 205 11.09 8.01 -10.30
C SER A 205 12.01 8.90 -11.16
N PRO A 206 13.23 9.25 -10.71
CA PRO A 206 14.28 9.60 -11.65
C PRO A 206 14.59 8.33 -12.45
N GLN A 207 14.18 8.30 -13.72
CA GLN A 207 14.89 7.47 -14.68
C GLN A 207 16.29 8.10 -14.77
N VAL A 208 17.33 7.42 -14.29
CA VAL A 208 18.70 7.77 -14.62
C VAL A 208 19.07 6.99 -15.88
N PRO A 209 19.17 7.61 -17.07
CA PRO A 209 20.00 7.06 -18.12
C PRO A 209 21.45 7.08 -17.63
N LEU A 210 22.06 5.91 -17.46
CA LEU A 210 23.50 5.76 -17.30
C LEU A 210 24.19 6.04 -18.64
N THR A 211 24.25 7.31 -19.05
CA THR A 211 25.12 7.81 -20.13
C THR A 211 25.06 9.35 -20.09
N GLY A 212 26.09 10.12 -19.82
CA GLY A 212 27.50 9.82 -19.65
C GLY A 212 28.19 10.96 -18.89
N ARG A 213 29.43 10.67 -18.50
CA ARG A 213 30.41 11.52 -17.83
C ARG A 213 30.29 13.02 -18.14
N SER A 214 30.20 13.83 -17.09
CA SER A 214 30.75 15.20 -17.12
C SER A 214 32.27 15.14 -17.32
N PRO A 215 32.85 16.23 -17.83
CA PRO A 215 33.73 16.96 -16.93
C PRO A 215 33.32 18.43 -16.83
N ILE A 216 33.08 18.85 -15.59
CA ILE A 216 33.69 20.01 -14.93
C ILE A 216 33.97 21.20 -15.87
N SER A 217 33.20 22.27 -15.71
CA SER A 217 33.72 23.62 -15.90
C SER A 217 33.31 24.46 -14.70
N GLU A 218 34.06 24.27 -13.63
CA GLU A 218 34.01 25.08 -12.42
C GLU A 218 35.27 25.93 -12.38
N ARG A 219 35.12 27.19 -12.80
CA ARG A 219 35.94 28.32 -12.33
C ARG A 219 35.01 29.52 -12.15
N GLU A 220 34.42 29.60 -10.96
CA GLU A 220 34.38 30.81 -10.14
C GLU A 220 35.78 31.48 -10.17
N ILE A 221 36.02 32.81 -10.18
CA ILE A 221 35.60 33.89 -9.27
C ILE A 221 35.83 35.25 -9.98
N SER A 222 35.01 36.25 -9.61
CA SER A 222 34.83 37.63 -10.10
C SER A 222 36.00 38.65 -9.91
N PRO A 223 35.75 39.99 -9.93
CA PRO A 223 36.23 40.98 -10.91
C PRO A 223 37.41 41.84 -10.41
N LEU A 224 38.16 42.54 -11.28
CA LEU A 224 38.67 43.92 -11.06
C LEU A 224 39.64 44.32 -12.18
N ASP A 225 39.24 45.35 -12.93
CA ASP A 225 40.08 46.13 -13.84
C ASP A 225 41.18 46.86 -13.04
N LYS A 226 42.46 46.52 -13.28
CA LYS A 226 43.61 47.37 -12.97
C LYS A 226 44.72 47.16 -14.03
N PRO A 227 45.44 48.24 -14.40
CA PRO A 227 46.05 48.44 -15.72
C PRO A 227 47.47 47.83 -15.83
N PRO A 228 48.08 47.81 -17.04
CA PRO A 228 49.19 46.92 -17.36
C PRO A 228 50.54 47.48 -16.89
N PRO A 229 51.55 46.62 -16.63
CA PRO A 229 52.95 47.01 -16.57
C PRO A 229 53.68 46.79 -17.92
N PRO A 230 54.84 47.43 -18.13
CA PRO A 230 55.25 47.97 -19.40
C PRO A 230 56.10 47.03 -20.27
N SER A 231 56.12 47.32 -21.57
CA SER A 231 57.04 46.76 -22.56
C SER A 231 58.51 46.89 -22.15
N PRO A 232 59.36 45.87 -22.39
CA PRO A 232 60.79 46.06 -22.47
C PRO A 232 61.21 46.45 -23.89
N ALA A 233 61.92 47.57 -23.97
CA ALA A 233 62.66 48.02 -25.13
C ALA A 233 63.93 47.16 -25.35
N SER A 234 64.30 47.03 -26.63
CA SER A 234 65.66 46.93 -27.17
C SER A 234 66.61 45.86 -26.63
N GLN A 235 66.89 44.86 -27.46
CA GLN A 235 68.22 44.25 -27.52
C GLN A 235 68.69 44.14 -28.98
N THR A 236 69.59 45.06 -29.30
CA THR A 236 70.65 44.97 -30.29
C THR A 236 71.62 43.86 -29.86
N GLU A 237 72.01 42.95 -30.76
CA GLU A 237 73.43 42.58 -31.01
C GLU A 237 73.54 41.41 -31.99
N SER A 238 74.22 41.67 -33.11
CA SER A 238 74.91 40.68 -33.94
C SER A 238 76.07 40.04 -33.16
N PRO A 239 76.53 38.86 -33.60
CA PRO A 239 77.93 38.81 -34.02
C PRO A 239 78.13 38.07 -35.35
N GLY A 240 79.14 38.51 -36.10
CA GLY A 240 79.59 37.90 -37.35
C GLY A 240 80.59 36.76 -37.15
N VAL A 241 81.44 36.57 -38.17
CA VAL A 241 82.45 35.53 -38.42
C VAL A 241 81.88 34.42 -39.34
N SER A 242 82.38 34.15 -40.55
CA SER A 242 83.58 34.61 -41.28
C SER A 242 83.35 34.49 -42.79
#